data_AF-A0A959WMW8-F1
#
_entry.id   AF-A0A959WMW8-F1
#
_cell.length_a   1.000
_cell.length_b   1.000
_cell.length_c   1.000
_cell.angle_alpha   90.00
_cell.angle_beta   90.00
_cell.angle_gamma   90.00
#
_symmetry.space_group_name_H-M   'P 1'
#
loop_
_entity.id
_entity.type
_entity.pdbx_description
1 polymer ?
#
loop_
_entity_poly.entity_id
_entity_poly.type
_entity_poly.pdbx_seq_one_letter_code
_entity_poly.pdbx_strand_id
1 'polypeptide(L)'
;MVTAANRLTRRVSARATRSVDGAALAAFRMLFGLIAAVGAARFLVNGWLEPMYLDPAYHFTYPGFGWVQPWPGWGMHAHMAVLVGLCVAIALGWHTRVALGAYLLGFTYVELLDRTYYLNHYYWITVAGLVLLLLPSGRVWSLDARRGGRGDEVAAWMIWALRGLVGMVYVYAGIAKLNPDWLRGEPLRIWFPQDADLPLAGHLLTREWVAVTASWVTVGFELLVVPALMWRRTR
;
A
#
# COMPACT_ATOMS: atom_id res chain seq x y z
N MET A 1 27.91 -3.05 -35.91
CA MET A 1 27.24 -1.83 -35.40
C MET A 1 26.25 -2.21 -34.30
N VAL A 2 26.55 -1.87 -33.03
CA VAL A 2 25.57 -2.00 -31.94
C VAL A 2 24.57 -0.84 -32.07
N THR A 3 23.34 -1.15 -32.48
CA THR A 3 22.21 -0.21 -32.62
C THR A 3 22.00 0.62 -31.35
N ALA A 4 21.51 1.86 -31.47
CA ALA A 4 21.28 2.75 -30.32
C ALA A 4 20.41 2.11 -29.23
N ALA A 5 19.42 1.30 -29.63
CA ALA A 5 18.60 0.48 -28.73
C ALA A 5 19.45 -0.45 -27.86
N ASN A 6 20.42 -1.17 -28.43
CA ASN A 6 21.32 -2.06 -27.68
C ASN A 6 22.24 -1.30 -26.70
N ARG A 7 22.57 -0.03 -26.97
CA ARG A 7 23.33 0.81 -26.02
C ARG A 7 22.48 1.24 -24.84
N LEU A 8 21.21 1.61 -25.07
CA LEU A 8 20.29 1.99 -24.00
C LEU A 8 19.99 0.80 -23.08
N THR A 9 19.66 -0.36 -23.64
CA THR A 9 19.35 -1.57 -22.87
C THR A 9 20.52 -2.00 -21.99
N ARG A 10 21.76 -1.98 -22.52
CA ARG A 10 22.96 -2.27 -21.71
C ARG A 10 23.17 -1.27 -20.58
N ARG A 11 22.95 0.03 -20.82
CA ARG A 11 23.07 1.07 -19.78
C ARG A 11 22.02 0.91 -18.69
N VAL A 12 20.78 0.61 -19.05
CA VAL A 12 19.69 0.40 -18.09
C VAL A 12 19.95 -0.87 -17.29
N SER A 13 20.27 -1.99 -17.94
CA SER A 13 20.61 -3.25 -17.29
C SER A 13 21.76 -3.10 -16.30
N ALA A 14 22.87 -2.48 -16.72
CA ALA A 14 24.02 -2.24 -15.83
C ALA A 14 23.67 -1.37 -14.61
N ARG A 15 22.78 -0.38 -14.77
CA ARG A 15 22.31 0.43 -13.64
C ARG A 15 21.34 -0.33 -12.74
N ALA A 16 20.48 -1.16 -13.33
CA ALA A 16 19.47 -1.95 -12.64
C ALA A 16 20.11 -3.02 -11.74
N THR A 17 21.19 -3.65 -12.18
CA THR A 17 21.90 -4.70 -11.43
C THR A 17 22.98 -4.17 -10.50
N ARG A 18 23.23 -2.85 -10.48
CA ARG A 18 24.21 -2.25 -9.57
C ARG A 18 23.81 -2.51 -8.11
N SER A 19 24.78 -2.92 -7.29
CA SER A 19 24.62 -3.03 -5.84
C SER A 19 24.42 -1.65 -5.21
N VAL A 20 23.40 -1.52 -4.38
CA VAL A 20 23.06 -0.31 -3.62
C VAL A 20 22.61 -0.68 -2.21
N ASP A 21 22.70 0.28 -1.29
CA ASP A 21 22.18 0.12 0.07
C ASP A 21 20.69 -0.28 0.08
N GLY A 22 20.39 -1.33 0.84
CA GLY A 22 19.07 -1.93 1.00
C GLY A 22 18.22 -1.27 2.09
N ALA A 23 18.71 -0.25 2.80
CA ALA A 23 17.98 0.45 3.86
C ALA A 23 16.55 0.82 3.46
N ALA A 24 16.33 1.32 2.24
CA ALA A 24 15.00 1.67 1.75
C ALA A 24 14.06 0.45 1.60
N LEU A 25 14.59 -0.71 1.19
CA LEU A 25 13.82 -1.96 1.14
C LEU A 25 13.44 -2.43 2.54
N ALA A 26 14.38 -2.36 3.48
CA ALA A 26 14.11 -2.70 4.88
C ALA A 26 13.07 -1.76 5.51
N ALA A 27 13.23 -0.45 5.33
CA ALA A 27 12.29 0.56 5.83
C ALA A 27 10.88 0.34 5.27
N PHE A 28 10.77 0.05 3.97
CA PHE A 28 9.48 -0.27 3.35
C PHE A 28 8.86 -1.53 3.95
N ARG A 29 9.62 -2.61 4.14
CA ARG A 29 9.15 -3.84 4.81
C ARG A 29 8.65 -3.56 6.23
N MET A 30 9.42 -2.80 7.01
CA MET A 30 9.07 -2.43 8.39
C MET A 30 7.78 -1.63 8.44
N LEU A 31 7.68 -0.58 7.62
CA LEU A 31 6.50 0.27 7.54
C LEU A 31 5.27 -0.50 7.06
N PHE A 32 5.42 -1.34 6.03
CA PHE A 32 4.36 -2.22 5.54
C PHE A 32 3.80 -3.10 6.65
N GLY A 33 4.68 -3.82 7.38
CA GLY A 33 4.26 -4.68 8.48
C GLY A 33 3.59 -3.91 9.62
N LEU A 34 4.11 -2.73 9.99
CA LEU A 34 3.53 -1.92 11.06
C LEU A 34 2.16 -1.35 10.68
N ILE A 35 2.02 -0.77 9.48
CA ILE A 35 0.75 -0.21 9.02
C ILE A 35 -0.30 -1.33 8.88
N ALA A 36 0.09 -2.48 8.30
CA ALA A 36 -0.81 -3.62 8.16
C ALA A 36 -1.23 -4.19 9.53
N ALA A 37 -0.32 -4.24 10.50
CA ALA A 37 -0.64 -4.67 11.86
C ALA A 37 -1.68 -3.74 12.52
N VAL A 38 -1.48 -2.42 12.41
CA VAL A 38 -2.46 -1.44 12.93
C VAL A 38 -3.79 -1.58 12.19
N GLY A 39 -3.77 -1.75 10.88
CA GLY A 39 -4.98 -1.98 10.07
C GLY A 39 -5.77 -3.19 10.55
N ALA A 40 -5.12 -4.35 10.68
CA ALA A 40 -5.76 -5.58 11.14
C ALA A 40 -6.19 -5.50 12.61
N ALA A 41 -5.39 -4.89 13.48
CA ALA A 41 -5.74 -4.73 14.90
C ALA A 41 -6.99 -3.85 15.10
N ARG A 42 -7.22 -2.84 14.24
CA ARG A 42 -8.42 -2.01 14.30
C ARG A 42 -9.70 -2.79 14.06
N PHE A 43 -9.68 -3.85 13.24
CA PHE A 43 -10.86 -4.72 13.08
C PHE A 43 -11.26 -5.39 14.39
N LEU A 44 -10.27 -5.82 15.18
CA LEU A 44 -10.50 -6.43 16.50
C LEU A 44 -10.93 -5.38 17.54
N VAL A 45 -10.21 -4.26 17.63
CA VAL A 45 -10.44 -3.25 18.67
C VAL A 45 -11.77 -2.54 18.49
N ASN A 46 -12.19 -2.28 17.24
CA ASN A 46 -13.42 -1.56 16.97
C ASN A 46 -14.65 -2.48 16.82
N GLY A 47 -14.50 -3.80 16.99
CA GLY A 47 -15.61 -4.74 16.82
C GLY A 47 -16.19 -4.70 15.41
N TRP A 48 -15.34 -4.59 14.39
CA TRP A 48 -15.78 -4.50 13.00
C TRP A 48 -16.07 -5.87 12.39
N LEU A 49 -15.56 -6.94 12.98
CA LEU A 49 -15.76 -8.30 12.45
C LEU A 49 -17.21 -8.74 12.51
N GLU A 50 -17.91 -8.36 13.56
CA GLU A 50 -19.33 -8.68 13.79
C GLU A 50 -20.21 -8.10 12.68
N PRO A 51 -20.33 -6.77 12.53
CA PRO A 51 -21.21 -6.18 11.54
C PRO A 51 -20.75 -6.40 10.09
N MET A 52 -19.46 -6.71 9.86
CA MET A 52 -18.95 -6.90 8.49
C MET A 52 -18.95 -8.35 8.02
N TYR A 53 -18.72 -9.32 8.90
CA TYR A 53 -18.46 -10.71 8.49
C TYR A 53 -19.23 -11.78 9.26
N LEU A 54 -19.69 -11.53 10.50
CA LEU A 54 -20.32 -12.58 11.31
C LEU A 54 -21.85 -12.45 11.39
N ASP A 55 -22.36 -11.23 11.52
CA ASP A 55 -23.79 -10.95 11.63
C ASP A 55 -24.54 -10.90 10.29
N PRO A 56 -23.94 -10.45 9.16
CA PRO A 56 -24.65 -10.39 7.89
C PRO A 56 -25.17 -11.75 7.42
N ALA A 57 -26.45 -11.80 7.03
CA ALA A 57 -27.07 -13.01 6.49
C ALA A 57 -26.60 -13.34 5.05
N TYR A 58 -25.97 -12.39 4.36
CA TYR A 58 -25.52 -12.53 2.99
C TYR A 58 -24.24 -11.74 2.74
N HIS A 59 -23.30 -12.34 1.99
CA HIS A 59 -22.08 -11.69 1.53
C HIS A 59 -22.06 -11.53 0.02
N PHE A 60 -21.67 -10.35 -0.46
CA PHE A 60 -21.53 -10.09 -1.90
C PHE A 60 -20.19 -10.62 -2.42
N THR A 61 -20.12 -11.94 -2.60
CA THR A 61 -18.91 -12.62 -3.09
C THR A 61 -18.53 -12.23 -4.53
N TYR A 62 -17.25 -12.39 -4.87
CA TYR A 62 -16.77 -12.28 -6.24
C TYR A 62 -17.20 -13.47 -7.11
N PRO A 63 -17.45 -13.29 -8.42
CA PRO A 63 -17.73 -14.42 -9.33
C PRO A 63 -16.64 -15.49 -9.25
N GLY A 64 -17.04 -16.74 -9.00
CA GLY A 64 -16.11 -17.88 -8.82
C GLY A 64 -15.60 -18.11 -7.39
N PHE A 65 -15.92 -17.19 -6.45
CA PHE A 65 -15.49 -17.25 -5.05
C PHE A 65 -16.65 -17.41 -4.05
N GLY A 66 -17.82 -17.85 -4.50
CA GLY A 66 -18.97 -18.09 -3.61
C GLY A 66 -18.73 -19.13 -2.51
N TRP A 67 -17.70 -19.97 -2.66
CA TRP A 67 -17.28 -20.95 -1.67
C TRP A 67 -16.43 -20.34 -0.54
N VAL A 68 -15.93 -19.10 -0.69
CA VAL A 68 -15.18 -18.40 0.35
C VAL A 68 -16.19 -17.81 1.33
N GLN A 69 -16.17 -18.31 2.56
CA GLN A 69 -17.10 -17.94 3.62
C GLN A 69 -16.33 -17.53 4.89
N PRO A 70 -16.88 -16.62 5.71
CA PRO A 70 -16.26 -16.23 6.96
C PRO A 70 -16.13 -17.43 7.90
N TRP A 71 -15.05 -17.46 8.69
CA TRP A 71 -14.91 -18.49 9.71
C TRP A 71 -16.00 -18.34 10.76
N PRO A 72 -16.69 -19.43 11.16
CA PRO A 72 -17.78 -19.34 12.12
C PRO A 72 -17.27 -19.08 13.55
N GLY A 73 -18.15 -18.56 14.41
CA GLY A 73 -17.87 -18.32 15.82
C GLY A 73 -16.67 -17.40 16.03
N TRP A 74 -15.73 -17.81 16.88
CA TRP A 74 -14.51 -17.04 17.19
C TRP A 74 -13.43 -17.10 16.10
N GLY A 75 -13.67 -17.83 15.01
CA GLY A 75 -12.67 -18.09 13.97
C GLY A 75 -12.18 -16.82 13.26
N MET A 76 -13.05 -15.85 12.99
CA MET A 76 -12.65 -14.58 12.37
C MET A 76 -11.75 -13.75 13.29
N HIS A 77 -12.02 -13.72 14.60
CA HIS A 77 -11.16 -13.04 15.58
C HIS A 77 -9.78 -13.67 15.63
N ALA A 78 -9.72 -15.01 15.64
CA ALA A 78 -8.45 -15.74 15.59
C ALA A 78 -7.68 -15.45 14.30
N HIS A 79 -8.36 -15.46 13.16
CA HIS A 79 -7.76 -15.15 11.87
C HIS A 79 -7.13 -13.75 11.89
N MET A 80 -7.86 -12.74 12.39
CA MET A 80 -7.31 -11.38 12.47
C MET A 80 -6.15 -11.28 13.44
N ALA A 81 -6.22 -11.95 14.59
CA ALA A 81 -5.11 -11.98 15.55
C ALA A 81 -3.85 -12.61 14.93
N VAL A 82 -4.00 -13.68 14.14
CA VAL A 82 -2.91 -14.29 13.38
C VAL A 82 -2.36 -13.33 12.34
N LEU A 83 -3.21 -12.62 11.58
CA LEU A 83 -2.75 -11.60 10.63
C LEU A 83 -1.94 -10.50 11.33
N VAL A 84 -2.39 -10.00 12.47
CA VAL A 84 -1.62 -9.03 13.28
C VAL A 84 -0.24 -9.59 13.65
N GLY A 85 -0.18 -10.83 14.14
CA GLY A 85 1.08 -11.50 14.46
C GLY A 85 2.01 -11.64 13.25
N LEU A 86 1.46 -12.01 12.09
CA LEU A 86 2.21 -12.10 10.83
C LEU A 86 2.73 -10.73 10.39
N CYS A 87 1.94 -9.67 10.50
CA CYS A 87 2.36 -8.30 10.21
C CYS A 87 3.54 -7.85 11.08
N VAL A 88 3.50 -8.16 12.38
CA VAL A 88 4.62 -7.90 13.31
C VAL A 88 5.86 -8.71 12.91
N ALA A 89 5.69 -10.00 12.58
CA ALA A 89 6.78 -10.84 12.10
C ALA A 89 7.41 -10.29 10.80
N ILE A 90 6.59 -9.77 9.88
CA ILE A 90 7.05 -9.09 8.66
C ILE A 90 7.84 -7.83 9.01
N ALA A 91 7.36 -7.01 9.95
CA ALA A 91 8.03 -5.79 10.38
C ALA A 91 9.38 -6.07 11.06
N LEU A 92 9.49 -7.13 11.86
CA LEU A 92 10.76 -7.55 12.44
C LEU A 92 11.66 -8.30 11.43
N GLY A 93 11.06 -8.80 10.36
CA GLY A 93 11.71 -9.67 9.39
C GLY A 93 12.11 -11.00 10.02
N TRP A 94 11.15 -11.65 10.69
CA TRP A 94 11.25 -12.98 11.28
C TRP A 94 10.51 -13.99 10.41
N HIS A 95 11.23 -14.95 9.84
CA HIS A 95 10.74 -15.84 8.79
C HIS A 95 10.01 -15.09 7.67
N THR A 96 10.62 -14.00 7.20
CA THR A 96 10.00 -12.95 6.37
C THR A 96 9.20 -13.49 5.19
N ARG A 97 9.75 -14.47 4.45
CA ARG A 97 9.05 -15.07 3.30
C ARG A 97 7.83 -15.91 3.69
N VAL A 98 7.95 -16.68 4.77
CA VAL A 98 6.83 -17.46 5.31
C VAL A 98 5.76 -16.52 5.85
N ALA A 99 6.16 -15.50 6.61
CA ALA A 99 5.24 -14.51 7.16
C ALA A 99 4.50 -13.73 6.05
N LEU A 100 5.20 -13.27 5.02
CA LEU A 100 4.59 -12.61 3.85
C LEU A 100 3.66 -13.54 3.07
N GLY A 101 4.07 -14.79 2.83
CA GLY A 101 3.23 -15.78 2.13
C GLY A 101 1.94 -16.08 2.91
N ALA A 102 2.05 -16.35 4.20
CA ALA A 102 0.90 -16.59 5.06
C ALA A 102 0.01 -15.34 5.19
N TYR A 103 0.61 -14.15 5.32
CA TYR A 103 -0.14 -12.89 5.36
C TYR A 103 -0.92 -12.66 4.07
N LEU A 104 -0.30 -12.84 2.91
CA LEU A 104 -0.98 -12.67 1.62
C LEU A 104 -2.16 -13.62 1.46
N LEU A 105 -1.99 -14.89 1.83
CA LEU A 105 -3.08 -15.87 1.76
C LEU A 105 -4.24 -15.48 2.69
N GLY A 106 -3.95 -15.12 3.95
CA GLY A 106 -4.98 -14.74 4.91
C GLY A 106 -5.64 -13.40 4.59
N PHE A 107 -4.86 -12.39 4.21
CA PHE A 107 -5.38 -11.07 3.85
C PHE A 107 -6.24 -11.14 2.58
N THR A 108 -5.77 -11.84 1.53
CA THR A 108 -6.58 -12.04 0.32
C THR A 108 -7.83 -12.87 0.60
N TYR A 109 -7.78 -13.84 1.52
CA TYR A 109 -9.00 -14.52 1.98
C TYR A 109 -10.04 -13.52 2.52
N VAL A 110 -9.63 -12.58 3.37
CA VAL A 110 -10.54 -11.54 3.90
C VAL A 110 -11.08 -10.64 2.80
N GLU A 111 -10.24 -10.23 1.84
CA GLU A 111 -10.67 -9.41 0.69
C GLU A 111 -11.72 -10.13 -0.17
N LEU A 112 -11.65 -11.46 -0.28
CA LEU A 112 -12.57 -12.25 -1.09
C LEU A 112 -13.92 -12.52 -0.41
N LEU A 113 -14.05 -12.28 0.90
CA LEU A 113 -15.28 -12.53 1.66
C LEU A 113 -16.44 -11.68 1.14
N ASP A 114 -16.21 -10.38 0.95
CA ASP A 114 -17.27 -9.47 0.51
C ASP A 114 -16.71 -8.29 -0.30
N ARG A 115 -17.18 -8.17 -1.54
CA ARG A 115 -16.77 -7.11 -2.46
C ARG A 115 -17.24 -5.72 -2.04
N THR A 116 -18.24 -5.58 -1.17
CA THR A 116 -18.70 -4.25 -0.73
C THR A 116 -17.69 -3.53 0.15
N TYR A 117 -16.77 -4.27 0.78
CA TYR A 117 -15.68 -3.72 1.57
C TYR A 117 -14.39 -3.54 0.76
N TYR A 118 -14.45 -3.72 -0.55
CA TYR A 118 -13.33 -3.47 -1.43
C TYR A 118 -12.83 -2.02 -1.30
N LEU A 119 -11.51 -1.89 -1.13
CA LEU A 119 -10.80 -0.62 -1.20
C LEU A 119 -9.58 -0.79 -2.09
N ASN A 120 -9.31 0.18 -2.95
CA ASN A 120 -8.09 0.23 -3.77
C ASN A 120 -6.80 0.18 -2.93
N HIS A 121 -6.87 0.62 -1.66
CA HIS A 121 -5.76 0.55 -0.72
C HIS A 121 -5.47 -0.89 -0.27
N TYR A 122 -6.48 -1.74 -0.10
CA TYR A 122 -6.30 -3.15 0.22
C TYR A 122 -5.69 -3.91 -0.95
N TYR A 123 -6.17 -3.64 -2.17
CA TYR A 123 -5.54 -4.14 -3.38
C TYR A 123 -4.05 -3.75 -3.46
N TRP A 124 -3.71 -2.49 -3.16
CA TRP A 124 -2.31 -2.06 -3.11
C TRP A 124 -1.49 -2.81 -2.05
N ILE A 125 -2.05 -3.08 -0.86
CA ILE A 125 -1.40 -3.87 0.19
C ILE A 125 -1.08 -5.29 -0.32
N THR A 126 -2.00 -5.94 -1.04
CA THR A 126 -1.78 -7.27 -1.62
C THR A 126 -0.66 -7.25 -2.66
N VAL A 127 -0.65 -6.27 -3.58
CA VAL A 127 0.42 -6.11 -4.56
C VAL A 127 1.77 -5.79 -3.88
N ALA A 128 1.78 -4.89 -2.90
CA ALA A 128 2.97 -4.52 -2.14
C ALA A 128 3.56 -5.72 -1.38
N GLY A 129 2.72 -6.51 -0.73
CA GLY A 129 3.11 -7.75 -0.04
C GLY A 129 3.70 -8.76 -1.02
N LEU A 130 3.11 -8.93 -2.21
CA LEU A 130 3.64 -9.82 -3.25
C LEU A 130 5.02 -9.36 -3.74
N VAL A 131 5.20 -8.06 -3.99
CA VAL A 131 6.50 -7.49 -4.33
C VAL A 131 7.51 -7.77 -3.20
N LEU A 132 7.15 -7.53 -1.95
CA LEU A 132 8.02 -7.80 -0.80
C LEU A 132 8.38 -9.27 -0.63
N LEU A 133 7.47 -10.19 -0.98
CA LEU A 133 7.70 -11.64 -0.91
C LEU A 133 8.76 -12.08 -1.93
N LEU A 134 8.70 -11.49 -3.14
CA LEU A 134 9.64 -11.76 -4.23
C LEU A 134 11.01 -11.13 -3.97
N LEU A 135 11.05 -9.97 -3.33
CA LEU A 135 12.30 -9.28 -2.98
C LEU A 135 12.99 -9.94 -1.77
N PRO A 136 14.34 -9.87 -1.67
CA PRO A 136 15.08 -10.39 -0.53
C PRO A 136 15.01 -9.45 0.70
N SER A 137 13.81 -8.93 1.00
CA SER A 137 13.57 -7.94 2.07
C SER A 137 13.93 -8.45 3.47
N GLY A 138 13.88 -9.78 3.66
CA GLY A 138 14.33 -10.46 4.88
C GLY A 138 15.85 -10.59 5.01
N ARG A 139 16.67 -10.19 4.02
CA ARG A 139 18.14 -10.20 4.14
C ARG A 139 18.73 -8.88 4.63
N VAL A 140 17.90 -7.84 4.71
CA VAL A 140 18.29 -6.48 5.07
C VAL A 140 17.59 -6.06 6.37
N TRP A 141 18.39 -5.66 7.37
CA TRP A 141 17.94 -5.11 8.67
C TRP A 141 16.77 -5.88 9.31
N SER A 142 16.91 -7.20 9.40
CA SER A 142 15.87 -8.12 9.87
C SER A 142 16.43 -9.11 10.89
N LEU A 143 15.54 -9.81 11.60
CA LEU A 143 15.94 -10.95 12.45
C LEU A 143 16.49 -12.12 11.63
N ASP A 144 15.96 -12.35 10.43
CA ASP A 144 16.47 -13.35 9.48
C ASP A 144 17.93 -13.06 9.07
N ALA A 145 18.26 -11.80 8.79
CA ALA A 145 19.62 -11.38 8.42
C ALA A 145 20.63 -11.57 9.56
N ARG A 146 20.19 -11.45 10.82
CA ARG A 146 21.02 -11.74 11.99
C ARG A 146 21.35 -13.23 12.12
N ARG A 147 20.48 -14.12 11.64
CA ARG A 147 20.65 -15.58 11.71
C ARG A 147 21.42 -16.16 10.51
N GLY A 148 21.24 -15.58 9.32
CA GLY A 148 21.75 -16.15 8.05
C GLY A 148 22.88 -15.37 7.37
N GLY A 149 23.47 -14.37 8.05
CA GLY A 149 24.46 -13.46 7.48
C GLY A 149 23.82 -12.21 6.86
N ARG A 150 24.32 -11.04 7.27
CA ARG A 150 23.81 -9.73 6.83
C ARG A 150 24.13 -9.49 5.35
N GLY A 151 23.14 -9.06 4.58
CA GLY A 151 23.34 -8.46 3.27
C GLY A 151 22.70 -7.09 3.28
N ASP A 152 23.49 -6.05 3.50
CA ASP A 152 22.99 -4.67 3.53
C ASP A 152 22.82 -4.08 2.12
N GLU A 153 23.23 -4.82 1.08
CA GLU A 153 23.11 -4.37 -0.30
C GLU A 153 22.12 -5.22 -1.12
N VAL A 154 21.45 -4.56 -2.06
CA VAL A 154 20.50 -5.14 -3.01
C VAL A 154 20.72 -4.56 -4.41
N ALA A 155 20.17 -5.22 -5.44
CA ALA A 155 20.22 -4.67 -6.79
C ALA A 155 19.30 -3.44 -6.90
N ALA A 156 19.77 -2.38 -7.56
CA ALA A 156 19.07 -1.10 -7.67
C ALA A 156 17.63 -1.22 -8.21
N TRP A 157 17.37 -2.17 -9.13
CA TRP A 157 16.04 -2.40 -9.67
C TRP A 157 15.00 -2.76 -8.60
N MET A 158 15.42 -3.39 -7.49
CA MET A 158 14.54 -3.74 -6.39
C MET A 158 14.02 -2.48 -5.69
N ILE A 159 14.89 -1.47 -5.51
CA ILE A 159 14.49 -0.16 -5.01
C ILE A 159 13.62 0.58 -6.04
N TRP A 160 13.92 0.43 -7.33
CA TRP A 160 13.10 1.01 -8.40
C TRP A 160 11.71 0.40 -8.45
N ALA A 161 11.57 -0.90 -8.17
CA ALA A 161 10.27 -1.58 -8.10
C ALA A 161 9.40 -0.97 -6.99
N LEU A 162 9.96 -0.72 -5.80
CA LEU A 162 9.25 -0.05 -4.72
C LEU A 162 8.86 1.39 -5.07
N ARG A 163 9.77 2.14 -5.70
CA ARG A 163 9.49 3.51 -6.17
C ARG A 163 8.41 3.52 -7.25
N GLY A 164 8.45 2.55 -8.17
CA GLY A 164 7.44 2.38 -9.21
C GLY A 164 6.08 2.07 -8.60
N LEU A 165 6.03 1.20 -7.59
CA LEU A 165 4.79 0.86 -6.88
C LEU A 165 4.13 2.07 -6.22
N VAL A 166 4.91 2.91 -5.52
CA VAL A 166 4.40 4.14 -4.90
C VAL A 166 4.07 5.20 -5.95
N GLY A 167 4.95 5.39 -6.93
CA GLY A 167 4.74 6.37 -8.00
C GLY A 167 3.51 6.07 -8.84
N MET A 168 3.21 4.80 -9.08
CA MET A 168 2.00 4.38 -9.78
C MET A 168 0.74 4.87 -9.04
N VAL A 169 0.70 4.77 -7.70
CA VAL A 169 -0.45 5.27 -6.93
C VAL A 169 -0.68 6.76 -7.16
N TYR A 170 0.37 7.58 -7.08
CA TYR A 170 0.26 9.03 -7.31
C TYR A 170 -0.18 9.36 -8.74
N VAL A 171 0.42 8.72 -9.74
CA VAL A 171 0.08 8.96 -11.15
C VAL A 171 -1.37 8.60 -11.44
N TYR A 172 -1.81 7.40 -11.03
CA TYR A 172 -3.20 6.97 -11.26
C TYR A 172 -4.19 7.77 -10.44
N ALA A 173 -3.85 8.18 -9.20
CA ALA A 173 -4.68 9.06 -8.41
C ALA A 173 -4.88 10.41 -9.09
N GLY A 174 -3.81 11.01 -9.62
CA GLY A 174 -3.89 12.28 -10.36
C GLY A 174 -4.71 12.16 -11.64
N ILE A 175 -4.48 11.10 -12.43
CA ILE A 175 -5.25 10.83 -13.67
C ILE A 175 -6.73 10.62 -13.35
N ALA A 176 -7.06 9.86 -12.32
CA ALA A 176 -8.45 9.62 -11.93
C ALA A 176 -9.19 10.90 -11.54
N LYS A 177 -8.47 11.93 -11.07
CA LYS A 177 -9.00 13.25 -10.72
C LYS A 177 -9.02 14.26 -11.89
N LEU A 178 -8.53 13.88 -13.08
CA LEU A 178 -8.67 14.68 -14.30
C LEU A 178 -10.08 14.52 -14.90
N ASN A 179 -11.09 14.90 -14.15
CA ASN A 179 -12.49 14.89 -14.57
C ASN A 179 -13.20 16.19 -14.14
N PRO A 180 -14.32 16.55 -14.80
CA PRO A 180 -14.98 17.83 -14.55
C PRO A 180 -15.41 18.05 -13.08
N ASP A 181 -15.77 17.01 -12.35
CA ASP A 181 -16.26 17.13 -10.97
C ASP A 181 -15.12 17.43 -10.01
N TRP A 182 -14.00 16.72 -10.14
CA TRP A 182 -12.79 17.02 -9.38
C TRP A 182 -12.24 18.40 -9.71
N LEU A 183 -12.17 18.79 -10.98
CA LEU A 183 -11.63 20.11 -11.36
C LEU A 183 -12.52 21.28 -10.89
N ARG A 184 -13.80 21.03 -10.59
CA ARG A 184 -14.70 21.98 -9.92
C ARG A 184 -14.70 21.86 -8.39
N GLY A 185 -13.92 20.93 -7.83
CA GLY A 185 -13.80 20.72 -6.40
C GLY A 185 -15.00 20.04 -5.75
N GLU A 186 -15.88 19.39 -6.51
CA GLU A 186 -17.13 18.79 -5.99
C GLU A 186 -16.90 17.82 -4.83
N PRO A 187 -15.92 16.88 -4.86
CA PRO A 187 -15.68 16.01 -3.72
C PRO A 187 -15.28 16.78 -2.46
N LEU A 188 -14.41 17.79 -2.61
CA LEU A 188 -13.91 18.58 -1.48
C LEU A 188 -14.97 19.53 -0.92
N ARG A 189 -15.91 20.01 -1.76
CA ARG A 189 -17.09 20.78 -1.32
C ARG A 189 -18.00 19.95 -0.42
N ILE A 190 -18.06 18.63 -0.62
CA ILE A 190 -18.85 17.71 0.21
C ILE A 190 -18.09 17.34 1.49
N TRP A 191 -16.79 17.05 1.40
CA TRP A 191 -16.00 16.54 2.52
C TRP A 191 -15.56 17.62 3.50
N PHE A 192 -15.05 18.75 3.01
CA PHE A 192 -14.48 19.79 3.89
C PHE A 192 -15.44 20.33 4.95
N PRO A 193 -16.74 20.55 4.68
CA PRO A 193 -17.68 20.99 5.70
C PRO A 193 -17.88 19.98 6.85
N GLN A 194 -17.59 18.69 6.65
CA GLN A 194 -17.68 17.67 7.69
C GLN A 194 -16.62 17.86 8.79
N ASP A 195 -15.54 18.57 8.47
CA ASP A 195 -14.42 18.89 9.37
C ASP A 195 -14.43 20.38 9.77
N ALA A 196 -15.59 21.05 9.68
CA ALA A 196 -15.72 22.48 9.99
C ALA A 196 -15.41 22.84 11.45
N ASP A 197 -15.43 21.88 12.36
CA ASP A 197 -15.14 22.06 13.78
C ASP A 197 -13.63 22.10 14.10
N LEU A 198 -12.76 21.96 13.11
CA LEU A 198 -11.31 22.00 13.32
C LEU A 198 -10.85 23.38 13.84
N PRO A 199 -10.12 23.45 14.98
CA PRO A 199 -9.84 24.71 15.67
C PRO A 199 -9.12 25.76 14.83
N LEU A 200 -8.22 25.32 13.95
CA LEU A 200 -7.35 26.21 13.17
C LEU A 200 -7.82 26.40 11.73
N ALA A 201 -8.45 25.40 11.13
CA ALA A 201 -8.72 25.35 9.70
C ALA A 201 -10.21 25.29 9.34
N GLY A 202 -11.10 24.99 10.29
CA GLY A 202 -12.52 24.76 10.02
C GLY A 202 -13.21 25.91 9.29
N HIS A 203 -12.88 27.15 9.65
CA HIS A 203 -13.40 28.36 8.99
C HIS A 203 -12.97 28.54 7.53
N LEU A 204 -11.86 27.91 7.11
CA LEU A 204 -11.40 27.86 5.71
C LEU A 204 -12.07 26.72 4.96
N LEU A 205 -12.25 25.56 5.61
CA LEU A 205 -12.83 24.37 5.02
C LEU A 205 -14.29 24.56 4.56
N THR A 206 -15.01 25.52 5.14
CA THR A 206 -16.37 25.88 4.69
C THR A 206 -16.41 26.82 3.47
N ARG A 207 -15.25 27.32 3.00
CA ARG A 207 -15.19 28.26 1.87
C ARG A 207 -15.05 27.50 0.55
N GLU A 208 -15.96 27.75 -0.39
CA GLU A 208 -15.93 27.07 -1.69
C GLU A 208 -14.63 27.24 -2.47
N TRP A 209 -14.03 28.44 -2.45
CA TRP A 209 -12.77 28.69 -3.14
C TRP A 209 -11.64 27.81 -2.60
N VAL A 210 -11.65 27.48 -1.30
CA VAL A 210 -10.67 26.58 -0.67
C VAL A 210 -10.81 25.17 -1.23
N ALA A 211 -12.04 24.67 -1.40
CA ALA A 211 -12.29 23.37 -2.02
C ALA A 211 -11.79 23.31 -3.46
N VAL A 212 -12.06 24.34 -4.27
CA VAL A 212 -11.60 24.40 -5.67
C VAL A 212 -10.07 24.48 -5.73
N THR A 213 -9.45 25.37 -4.96
CA THR A 213 -7.99 25.52 -4.92
C THR A 213 -7.31 24.25 -4.44
N ALA A 214 -7.79 23.65 -3.34
CA ALA A 214 -7.25 22.40 -2.82
C ALA A 214 -7.35 21.26 -3.83
N SER A 215 -8.43 21.22 -4.62
CA SER A 215 -8.58 20.21 -5.67
C SER A 215 -7.50 20.35 -6.74
N TRP A 216 -7.31 21.55 -7.29
CA TRP A 216 -6.26 21.80 -8.30
C TRP A 216 -4.85 21.56 -7.76
N VAL A 217 -4.58 21.96 -6.51
CA VAL A 217 -3.31 21.68 -5.84
C VAL A 217 -3.09 20.17 -5.69
N THR A 218 -4.13 19.43 -5.31
CA THR A 218 -4.07 17.95 -5.15
C THR A 218 -3.78 17.28 -6.50
N VAL A 219 -4.51 17.63 -7.56
CA VAL A 219 -4.29 17.09 -8.91
C VAL A 219 -2.88 17.40 -9.41
N GLY A 220 -2.46 18.67 -9.29
CA GLY A 220 -1.14 19.11 -9.70
C GLY A 220 -0.03 18.38 -8.94
N PHE A 221 -0.16 18.28 -7.62
CA PHE A 221 0.80 17.55 -6.79
C PHE A 221 0.90 16.08 -7.19
N GLU A 222 -0.22 15.36 -7.32
CA GLU A 222 -0.24 13.94 -7.66
C GLU A 222 0.38 13.63 -9.03
N LEU A 223 0.15 14.49 -10.02
CA LEU A 223 0.74 14.34 -11.36
C LEU A 223 2.23 14.72 -11.41
N LEU A 224 2.67 15.68 -10.58
CA LEU A 224 4.01 16.25 -10.64
C LEU A 224 5.00 15.62 -9.66
N VAL A 225 4.55 15.02 -8.55
CA VAL A 225 5.44 14.50 -7.51
C VAL A 225 6.39 13.43 -8.04
N VAL A 226 5.91 12.52 -8.87
CA VAL A 226 6.74 11.45 -9.46
C VAL A 226 7.81 12.00 -10.41
N PRO A 227 7.49 12.80 -11.45
CA PRO A 227 8.52 13.38 -12.30
C PRO A 227 9.47 14.31 -11.54
N ALA A 228 8.98 15.05 -10.54
CA ALA A 228 9.82 15.90 -9.69
C ALA A 228 10.84 15.06 -8.88
N LEU A 229 10.42 13.95 -8.28
CA LEU A 229 11.34 13.07 -7.53
C LEU A 229 12.33 12.33 -8.45
N MET A 230 11.99 12.13 -9.73
CA MET A 230 12.87 11.52 -10.71
C MET A 230 13.91 12.51 -11.27
N TRP A 231 13.61 13.81 -11.25
CA TRP A 231 14.54 14.85 -11.70
C TRP A 231 15.48 15.27 -10.57
N ARG A 232 16.78 15.05 -10.79
CA ARG A 232 17.88 15.41 -9.86
C ARG A 232 17.89 16.85 -9.31
N ARG A 233 17.25 17.84 -9.96
CA ARG A 233 17.25 19.23 -9.47
C ARG A 233 16.16 19.50 -8.44
N THR A 234 15.13 18.67 -8.44
CA THR A 234 13.94 18.77 -7.59
C THR A 234 13.90 17.66 -6.53
N ARG A 235 14.98 16.87 -6.43
CA ARG A 235 15.21 15.82 -5.43
C ARG A 235 16.32 16.25 -4.49
#